data_AF-A0A0B5D729-F1
#
_entry.id   AF-A0A0B5D729-F1
#
_cell.length_a   1.000
_cell.length_b   1.000
_cell.length_c   1.000
_cell.angle_alpha   90.00
_cell.angle_beta   90.00
_cell.angle_gamma   90.00
#
_symmetry.space_group_name_H-M   'P 1'
#
loop_
_entity.id
_entity.type
_entity.pdbx_description
1 polymer ?
#
loop_
_entity_poly.entity_id
_entity_poly.type
_entity_poly.pdbx_seq_one_letter_code
_entity_poly.pdbx_strand_id
1 'polypeptide(L)'
;MQPSLSALTRRPATVALRSRTALGLVVVLIAACFAALAPSPARAADQLLSQGRPAVASSAESDAFPAGAAVDGNTGTRWSSAFSDPQWLRVDLGSVQQLTRVTLNWEAAYAKAYQIQTSTDANTWTTVYSTSTSTGGVQNLAVSGSGRYVRVLGTERATPYGYSLWEFQVYGSGGTTPPDDFWGNTADIPAAHNVVEVKILNRTNGKYPDSQVYWSFNGQVHSIAEQPYLDMLANSAGRMYFYLGSPSSPYYDFIEFTVGDNVFNGNTTRVDAFGLKLAMRLHTKDGYDVEVGENRGTFAEDRATTFQRFTNAVPDQFKVLAQTQAPYRIIAPGSDPSFRAGGVNAGYFTSYAQSVGVGEATSDIFGCAASLAGNPDMCAALNRHVATLPASQRSDPAQYYKGAPANYYAKFWHDNAINQLAYGFPYDDVAGQSSFVSHGNPQWLLVAVGW
;
A
#
# COMPACT_ATOMS: atom_id res chain seq x y z
N MET A 1 -84.44 -17.96 -60.86
CA MET A 1 -84.47 -19.39 -61.24
C MET A 1 -84.18 -20.21 -60.01
N GLN A 2 -85.11 -21.10 -59.61
CA GLN A 2 -84.89 -22.20 -58.64
C GLN A 2 -83.88 -23.24 -59.23
N PRO A 3 -83.53 -24.35 -58.55
CA PRO A 3 -82.87 -24.50 -57.23
C PRO A 3 -81.73 -25.56 -57.31
N SER A 4 -81.05 -25.91 -56.20
CA SER A 4 -80.78 -27.32 -55.84
C SER A 4 -80.05 -27.46 -54.49
N LEU A 5 -80.55 -28.41 -53.71
CA LEU A 5 -80.06 -28.90 -52.41
C LEU A 5 -78.96 -29.96 -52.58
N SER A 6 -78.07 -30.12 -51.59
CA SER A 6 -77.67 -31.40 -50.95
C SER A 6 -76.54 -31.18 -49.92
N ALA A 7 -76.83 -31.40 -48.62
CA ALA A 7 -76.38 -32.54 -47.78
C ALA A 7 -74.94 -32.41 -47.23
N LEU A 8 -74.75 -31.94 -45.99
CA LEU A 8 -74.67 -32.68 -44.71
C LEU A 8 -73.31 -33.35 -44.43
N THR A 9 -72.60 -32.86 -43.40
CA THR A 9 -71.95 -33.73 -42.38
C THR A 9 -71.66 -32.94 -41.10
N ARG A 10 -72.07 -33.54 -39.97
CA ARG A 10 -72.03 -33.03 -38.59
C ARG A 10 -70.64 -33.13 -37.97
N ARG A 11 -70.30 -32.21 -37.06
CA ARG A 11 -69.54 -32.51 -35.82
C ARG A 11 -70.14 -31.78 -34.62
N PRO A 12 -70.19 -32.41 -33.44
CA PRO A 12 -70.99 -31.94 -32.30
C PRO A 12 -70.23 -30.92 -31.45
N ALA A 13 -71.00 -30.01 -30.84
CA ALA A 13 -70.57 -29.22 -29.70
C ALA A 13 -70.87 -29.98 -28.41
N THR A 14 -69.92 -30.05 -27.48
CA THR A 14 -70.15 -30.47 -26.10
C THR A 14 -69.95 -29.32 -25.15
N VAL A 15 -70.92 -29.23 -24.25
CA VAL A 15 -71.15 -28.22 -23.24
C VAL A 15 -70.30 -28.48 -21.99
N ALA A 16 -70.05 -27.36 -21.31
CA ALA A 16 -69.37 -27.14 -20.03
C ALA A 16 -69.59 -28.15 -18.90
N LEU A 17 -68.61 -28.21 -17.98
CA LEU A 17 -68.87 -28.37 -16.55
C LEU A 17 -67.98 -27.43 -15.72
N ARG A 18 -68.60 -26.78 -14.73
CA ARG A 18 -68.09 -25.76 -13.81
C ARG A 18 -67.45 -26.38 -12.56
N SER A 19 -66.45 -25.72 -11.98
CA SER A 19 -66.20 -25.66 -10.52
C SER A 19 -65.08 -24.64 -10.23
N ARG A 20 -65.41 -23.40 -9.87
CA ARG A 20 -65.44 -22.83 -8.50
C ARG A 20 -64.10 -22.82 -7.75
N THR A 21 -63.64 -21.57 -7.54
CA THR A 21 -62.92 -21.02 -6.37
C THR A 21 -61.48 -21.45 -6.11
N ALA A 22 -60.55 -20.53 -6.39
CA ALA A 22 -59.48 -20.15 -5.44
C ALA A 22 -58.97 -18.74 -5.80
N LEU A 23 -59.57 -17.73 -5.16
CA LEU A 23 -59.03 -16.39 -5.02
C LEU A 23 -57.89 -16.50 -3.99
N GLY A 24 -56.64 -16.20 -4.38
CA GLY A 24 -55.54 -16.09 -3.42
C GLY A 24 -54.22 -16.73 -3.86
N LEU A 25 -53.61 -16.26 -4.95
CA LEU A 25 -52.18 -16.51 -5.21
C LEU A 25 -51.62 -15.57 -6.29
N VAL A 26 -51.78 -14.26 -6.13
CA VAL A 26 -51.18 -13.26 -7.06
C VAL A 26 -50.32 -12.21 -6.35
N VAL A 27 -50.13 -12.28 -5.02
CA VAL A 27 -49.25 -11.34 -4.29
C VAL A 27 -47.93 -11.97 -3.81
N VAL A 28 -47.73 -13.29 -3.92
CA VAL A 28 -46.48 -13.94 -3.45
C VAL A 28 -45.43 -14.11 -4.55
N LEU A 29 -45.76 -13.91 -5.84
CA LEU A 29 -44.80 -14.09 -6.94
C LEU A 29 -44.04 -12.84 -7.38
N ILE A 30 -44.32 -11.66 -6.82
CA ILE A 30 -43.50 -10.44 -7.03
C ILE A 30 -42.52 -10.21 -5.86
N ALA A 31 -42.70 -10.89 -4.72
CA ALA A 31 -41.77 -10.83 -3.59
C ALA A 31 -40.61 -11.86 -3.66
N ALA A 32 -40.61 -12.75 -4.66
CA ALA A 32 -39.58 -13.79 -4.82
C ALA A 32 -38.50 -13.45 -5.88
N CYS A 33 -38.60 -12.30 -6.56
CA CYS A 33 -37.60 -11.80 -7.53
C CYS A 33 -36.76 -10.61 -7.02
N PHE A 34 -36.74 -10.40 -5.70
CA PHE A 34 -35.76 -9.57 -5.00
C PHE A 34 -34.99 -10.40 -3.98
N ALA A 35 -34.65 -11.64 -4.34
CA ALA A 35 -33.53 -12.32 -3.70
C ALA A 35 -32.29 -11.46 -3.96
N ALA A 36 -31.78 -10.88 -2.88
CA ALA A 36 -30.67 -9.96 -2.82
C ALA A 36 -29.59 -10.27 -3.88
N LEU A 37 -29.41 -9.36 -4.83
CA LEU A 37 -28.07 -9.08 -5.33
C LEU A 37 -27.33 -8.45 -4.15
N ALA A 38 -26.85 -9.28 -3.22
CA ALA A 38 -25.76 -8.85 -2.37
C ALA A 38 -24.64 -8.46 -3.34
N PRO A 39 -24.14 -7.20 -3.32
CA PRO A 39 -22.94 -6.89 -4.08
C PRO A 39 -21.90 -7.91 -3.63
N SER A 40 -21.42 -8.71 -4.57
CA SER A 40 -20.21 -9.49 -4.32
C SER A 40 -19.16 -8.47 -3.87
N PRO A 41 -18.41 -8.72 -2.78
CA PRO A 41 -17.32 -7.82 -2.43
C PRO A 41 -16.46 -7.69 -3.68
N ALA A 42 -16.33 -6.45 -4.17
CA ALA A 42 -15.42 -6.16 -5.26
C ALA A 42 -14.03 -6.49 -4.73
N ARG A 43 -13.51 -7.68 -5.04
CA ARG A 43 -12.09 -7.97 -4.81
C ARG A 43 -11.34 -6.95 -5.64
N ALA A 44 -10.54 -6.10 -5.00
CA ALA A 44 -9.59 -5.22 -5.68
C ALA A 44 -8.90 -6.03 -6.79
N ALA A 45 -8.92 -5.51 -8.02
CA ALA A 45 -8.34 -6.20 -9.16
C ALA A 45 -6.86 -6.50 -8.89
N ASP A 46 -6.41 -7.70 -9.25
CA ASP A 46 -5.01 -8.11 -9.15
C ASP A 46 -4.10 -7.07 -9.84
N GLN A 47 -3.27 -6.39 -9.06
CA GLN A 47 -2.34 -5.38 -9.58
C GLN A 47 -1.12 -6.06 -10.19
N LEU A 48 -0.70 -5.60 -11.37
CA LEU A 48 0.57 -6.00 -11.97
C LEU A 48 1.74 -5.31 -11.24
N LEU A 49 2.58 -6.09 -10.56
CA LEU A 49 3.65 -5.61 -9.69
C LEU A 49 5.02 -5.56 -10.37
N SER A 50 5.24 -6.39 -11.39
CA SER A 50 6.56 -6.57 -12.03
C SER A 50 6.85 -5.60 -13.18
N GLN A 51 5.84 -4.91 -13.72
CA GLN A 51 6.00 -4.08 -14.91
C GLN A 51 7.02 -2.95 -14.69
N GLY A 52 8.03 -2.87 -15.56
CA GLY A 52 9.10 -1.87 -15.53
C GLY A 52 10.07 -2.01 -14.35
N ARG A 53 9.96 -3.08 -13.55
CA ARG A 53 10.80 -3.31 -12.39
C ARG A 53 12.19 -3.82 -12.77
N PRO A 54 13.23 -3.57 -11.95
CA PRO A 54 14.56 -4.14 -12.18
C PRO A 54 14.50 -5.68 -12.24
N ALA A 55 15.09 -6.25 -13.29
CA ALA A 55 15.20 -7.69 -13.47
C ALA A 55 16.66 -8.12 -13.68
N VAL A 56 16.99 -9.30 -13.16
CA VAL A 56 18.30 -9.95 -13.30
C VAL A 56 18.06 -11.40 -13.68
N ALA A 57 18.93 -11.98 -14.50
CA ALA A 57 18.89 -13.38 -14.86
C ALA A 57 20.25 -14.07 -14.62
N SER A 58 20.24 -15.40 -14.57
CA SER A 58 21.48 -16.20 -14.49
C SER A 58 22.37 -16.05 -15.72
N SER A 59 21.77 -15.79 -16.88
CA SER A 59 22.48 -15.55 -18.14
C SER A 59 21.56 -14.85 -19.15
N ALA A 60 22.17 -14.40 -20.24
CA ALA A 60 21.47 -13.99 -21.45
C ALA A 60 22.09 -14.70 -22.67
N GLU A 61 21.29 -15.03 -23.68
CA GLU A 61 21.76 -15.54 -24.98
C GLU A 61 22.68 -14.52 -25.66
N SER A 62 22.34 -13.23 -25.56
CA SER A 62 23.16 -12.08 -25.94
C SER A 62 22.61 -10.79 -25.30
N ASP A 63 23.33 -9.68 -25.45
CA ASP A 63 22.89 -8.36 -24.97
C ASP A 63 21.57 -7.88 -25.62
N ALA A 64 21.16 -8.46 -26.75
CA ALA A 64 19.90 -8.17 -27.40
C ALA A 64 18.67 -8.77 -26.69
N PHE A 65 18.86 -9.73 -25.77
CA PHE A 65 17.78 -10.43 -25.06
C PHE A 65 17.94 -10.32 -23.53
N PRO A 66 17.99 -9.10 -22.96
CA PRO A 66 18.27 -8.88 -21.55
C PRO A 66 17.09 -9.30 -20.65
N ALA A 67 17.36 -9.52 -19.36
CA ALA A 67 16.32 -9.87 -18.38
C ALA A 67 15.19 -8.82 -18.31
N GLY A 68 15.52 -7.54 -18.46
CA GLY A 68 14.54 -6.45 -18.43
C GLY A 68 13.49 -6.53 -19.54
N ALA A 69 13.79 -7.20 -20.66
CA ALA A 69 12.87 -7.35 -21.77
C ALA A 69 11.70 -8.30 -21.47
N ALA A 70 11.76 -9.09 -20.40
CA ALA A 70 10.61 -9.91 -19.97
C ALA A 70 9.71 -9.18 -18.98
N VAL A 71 9.96 -7.91 -18.65
CA VAL A 71 9.14 -7.13 -17.71
C VAL A 71 8.89 -5.72 -18.23
N ASP A 72 9.04 -5.48 -19.53
CA ASP A 72 8.93 -4.16 -20.16
C ASP A 72 7.53 -3.88 -20.73
N GLY A 73 6.68 -4.91 -20.85
CA GLY A 73 5.27 -4.80 -21.22
C GLY A 73 5.10 -4.88 -22.73
N ASN A 74 6.16 -5.24 -23.44
CA ASN A 74 6.20 -5.33 -24.88
C ASN A 74 6.39 -6.79 -25.30
N THR A 75 5.31 -7.41 -25.78
CA THR A 75 5.34 -8.80 -26.24
C THR A 75 6.12 -9.02 -27.55
N GLY A 76 6.82 -8.00 -28.07
CA GLY A 76 7.78 -8.10 -29.17
C GLY A 76 9.25 -8.15 -28.73
N THR A 77 9.55 -7.96 -27.45
CA THR A 77 10.89 -8.07 -26.84
C THR A 77 10.93 -9.24 -25.87
N ARG A 78 12.09 -9.88 -25.70
CA ARG A 78 12.21 -11.09 -24.88
C ARG A 78 13.50 -11.13 -24.09
N TRP A 79 13.44 -11.75 -22.92
CA TRP A 79 14.63 -12.35 -22.31
C TRP A 79 14.89 -13.72 -22.93
N SER A 80 16.16 -14.08 -23.11
CA SER A 80 16.56 -15.45 -23.45
C SER A 80 17.81 -15.85 -22.69
N SER A 81 17.84 -17.07 -22.15
CA SER A 81 19.00 -17.58 -21.41
C SER A 81 20.05 -18.24 -22.31
N ALA A 82 21.21 -18.54 -21.73
CA ALA A 82 22.11 -19.56 -22.26
C ALA A 82 21.43 -20.93 -22.37
N PHE A 83 21.95 -21.79 -23.25
CA PHE A 83 21.31 -23.05 -23.66
C PHE A 83 21.73 -24.20 -22.74
N SER A 84 21.48 -24.05 -21.45
CA SER A 84 21.80 -25.02 -20.41
C SER A 84 20.78 -25.00 -19.28
N ASP A 85 20.76 -26.07 -18.48
CA ASP A 85 19.88 -26.20 -17.33
C ASP A 85 20.73 -26.26 -16.05
N PRO A 86 20.30 -25.62 -14.94
CA PRO A 86 19.16 -24.73 -14.80
C PRO A 86 19.47 -23.27 -15.19
N GLN A 87 18.43 -22.47 -15.43
CA GLN A 87 18.53 -21.01 -15.57
C GLN A 87 17.38 -20.33 -14.83
N TRP A 88 17.55 -19.05 -14.49
CA TRP A 88 16.52 -18.28 -13.82
C TRP A 88 16.46 -16.83 -14.30
N LEU A 89 15.27 -16.24 -14.18
CA LEU A 89 15.03 -14.81 -14.28
C LEU A 89 14.28 -14.36 -13.02
N ARG A 90 14.74 -13.26 -12.42
CA ARG A 90 14.22 -12.67 -11.18
C ARG A 90 13.85 -11.21 -11.40
N VAL A 91 12.71 -10.81 -10.85
CA VAL A 91 12.29 -9.40 -10.73
C VAL A 91 12.36 -8.94 -9.28
N ASP A 92 12.79 -7.69 -9.05
CA ASP A 92 12.71 -7.00 -7.76
C ASP A 92 11.45 -6.10 -7.72
N LEU A 93 10.47 -6.47 -6.91
CA LEU A 93 9.22 -5.71 -6.76
C LEU A 93 9.39 -4.40 -5.97
N GLY A 94 10.57 -4.15 -5.40
CA GLY A 94 10.93 -2.96 -4.63
C GLY A 94 10.66 -3.08 -3.13
N SER A 95 9.64 -3.85 -2.74
CA SER A 95 9.31 -4.19 -1.35
C SER A 95 8.62 -5.55 -1.28
N VAL A 96 8.44 -6.09 -0.07
CA VAL A 96 7.73 -7.37 0.10
C VAL A 96 6.26 -7.21 -0.29
N GLN A 97 5.83 -7.97 -1.29
CA GLN A 97 4.46 -7.96 -1.81
C GLN A 97 3.79 -9.31 -1.54
N GLN A 98 2.48 -9.30 -1.30
CA GLN A 98 1.66 -10.52 -1.33
C GLN A 98 1.28 -10.84 -2.77
N LEU A 99 1.67 -12.02 -3.24
CA LEU A 99 1.39 -12.50 -4.58
C LEU A 99 0.05 -13.24 -4.60
N THR A 100 -0.62 -13.14 -5.75
CA THR A 100 -1.88 -13.83 -6.04
C THR A 100 -1.78 -14.66 -7.31
N ARG A 101 -0.99 -14.19 -8.29
CA ARG A 101 -0.85 -14.84 -9.58
C ARG A 101 0.48 -14.49 -10.25
N VAL A 102 1.00 -15.43 -11.02
CA VAL A 102 2.08 -15.19 -11.98
C VAL A 102 1.57 -15.55 -13.37
N THR A 103 1.79 -14.68 -14.34
CA THR A 103 1.58 -14.97 -15.76
C THR A 103 2.94 -15.02 -16.45
N LEU A 104 3.24 -16.15 -17.09
CA LEU A 104 4.41 -16.32 -17.93
C LEU A 104 3.95 -16.36 -19.39
N ASN A 105 4.49 -15.49 -20.22
CA ASN A 105 4.32 -15.58 -21.67
C ASN A 105 5.61 -16.12 -22.28
N TRP A 106 5.66 -17.44 -22.47
CA TRP A 106 6.82 -18.09 -23.06
C TRP A 106 6.90 -17.86 -24.57
N GLU A 107 8.13 -17.79 -25.07
CA GLU A 107 8.42 -17.97 -26.50
C GLU A 107 8.31 -19.47 -26.88
N ALA A 108 8.50 -19.84 -28.15
CA ALA A 108 8.59 -21.23 -28.58
C ALA A 108 9.68 -22.02 -27.81
N ALA A 109 10.75 -21.37 -27.35
CA ALA A 109 11.74 -21.92 -26.45
C ALA A 109 11.34 -21.68 -24.97
N TYR A 110 10.79 -22.71 -24.32
CA TYR A 110 10.19 -22.61 -22.99
C TYR A 110 10.72 -23.65 -21.98
N ALA A 111 10.41 -23.43 -20.71
CA ALA A 111 10.71 -24.38 -19.64
C ALA A 111 9.62 -25.46 -19.54
N LYS A 112 9.97 -26.73 -19.75
CA LYS A 112 9.06 -27.85 -19.50
C LYS A 112 8.90 -28.11 -18.00
N ALA A 113 10.01 -28.05 -17.26
CA ALA A 113 10.02 -28.08 -15.80
C ALA A 113 10.58 -26.77 -15.24
N TYR A 114 9.84 -26.18 -14.28
CA TYR A 114 10.26 -24.96 -13.58
C TYR A 114 9.59 -24.80 -12.22
N GLN A 115 10.15 -23.87 -11.44
CA GLN A 115 9.59 -23.41 -10.18
C GLN A 115 9.38 -21.90 -10.20
N ILE A 116 8.33 -21.43 -9.54
CA ILE A 116 8.22 -20.02 -9.12
C ILE A 116 8.64 -19.95 -7.67
N GLN A 117 9.54 -19.03 -7.36
CA GLN A 117 10.08 -18.86 -6.03
C GLN A 117 10.02 -17.40 -5.60
N THR A 118 9.78 -17.18 -4.31
CA THR A 118 9.83 -15.87 -3.67
C THR A 118 10.99 -15.77 -2.71
N SER A 119 11.46 -14.55 -2.47
CA SER A 119 12.52 -14.25 -1.52
C SER A 119 12.39 -12.82 -0.98
N THR A 120 12.85 -12.58 0.25
CA THR A 120 12.94 -11.24 0.85
C THR A 120 14.34 -10.63 0.69
N ASP A 121 15.38 -11.45 0.50
CA ASP A 121 16.80 -11.07 0.52
C ASP A 121 17.55 -11.41 -0.78
N ALA A 122 16.87 -12.07 -1.72
CA ALA A 122 17.41 -12.59 -2.98
C ALA A 122 18.43 -13.74 -2.85
N ASN A 123 18.62 -14.28 -1.64
CA ASN A 123 19.55 -15.37 -1.31
C ASN A 123 18.82 -16.64 -0.87
N THR A 124 17.84 -16.49 0.03
CA THR A 124 17.01 -17.59 0.54
C THR A 124 15.70 -17.63 -0.23
N TRP A 125 15.34 -18.79 -0.79
CA TRP A 125 14.23 -18.92 -1.72
C TRP A 125 13.20 -19.94 -1.23
N THR A 126 11.94 -19.55 -1.28
CA THR A 126 10.79 -20.42 -1.00
C THR A 126 10.05 -20.71 -2.30
N THR A 127 9.81 -21.98 -2.60
CA THR A 127 9.03 -22.38 -3.77
C THR A 127 7.54 -22.21 -3.50
N VAL A 128 6.87 -21.42 -4.33
CA VAL A 128 5.43 -21.15 -4.25
C VAL A 128 4.63 -21.84 -5.37
N TYR A 129 5.32 -22.34 -6.39
CA TYR A 129 4.75 -23.17 -7.46
C TYR A 129 5.84 -24.03 -8.11
N SER A 130 5.49 -25.23 -8.58
CA SER A 130 6.36 -26.08 -9.38
C SER A 130 5.59 -26.89 -10.41
N THR A 131 6.19 -27.14 -11.57
CA THR A 131 5.67 -28.05 -12.60
C THR A 131 6.82 -28.76 -13.32
N SER A 132 6.54 -29.95 -13.87
CA SER A 132 7.45 -30.72 -14.74
C SER A 132 6.86 -30.98 -16.13
N THR A 133 5.66 -30.47 -16.41
CA THR A 133 4.88 -30.79 -17.61
C THR A 133 4.26 -29.55 -18.23
N SER A 134 4.93 -28.39 -18.17
CA SER A 134 4.42 -27.18 -18.82
C SER A 134 4.32 -27.36 -20.33
N THR A 135 3.34 -26.71 -20.93
CA THR A 135 3.09 -26.73 -22.38
C THR A 135 3.62 -25.47 -23.09
N GLY A 136 4.31 -24.56 -22.39
CA GLY A 136 4.75 -23.28 -22.96
C GLY A 136 3.60 -22.31 -23.24
N GLY A 137 3.83 -21.31 -24.09
CA GLY A 137 2.87 -20.22 -24.36
C GLY A 137 2.51 -19.40 -23.12
N VAL A 138 1.29 -18.86 -23.07
CA VAL A 138 0.81 -18.10 -21.90
C VAL A 138 0.34 -19.05 -20.80
N GLN A 139 1.01 -18.99 -19.65
CA GLN A 139 0.70 -19.77 -18.46
C GLN A 139 0.22 -18.83 -17.35
N ASN A 140 -1.00 -19.05 -16.85
CA ASN A 140 -1.57 -18.31 -15.72
C ASN A 140 -1.54 -19.19 -14.47
N LEU A 141 -0.68 -18.84 -13.51
CA LEU A 141 -0.36 -19.64 -12.34
C LEU A 141 -0.93 -18.96 -11.10
N ALA A 142 -1.89 -19.59 -10.44
CA ALA A 142 -2.27 -19.18 -9.09
C ALA A 142 -1.11 -19.47 -8.14
N VAL A 143 -0.66 -18.47 -7.39
CA VAL A 143 0.41 -18.60 -6.41
C VAL A 143 -0.01 -17.94 -5.10
N SER A 144 0.53 -18.41 -3.99
CA SER A 144 0.33 -17.80 -2.68
C SER A 144 1.67 -17.66 -1.96
N GLY A 145 1.83 -16.55 -1.25
CA GLY A 145 3.06 -16.22 -0.52
C GLY A 145 3.48 -14.77 -0.73
N SER A 146 4.49 -14.36 0.03
CA SER A 146 5.11 -13.04 -0.07
C SER A 146 6.55 -13.11 -0.53
N GLY A 147 7.00 -12.02 -1.13
CA GLY A 147 8.41 -11.79 -1.42
C GLY A 147 8.62 -10.39 -1.98
N ARG A 148 9.86 -9.88 -1.80
CA ARG A 148 10.33 -8.72 -2.56
C ARG A 148 10.82 -9.15 -3.92
N TYR A 149 11.52 -10.26 -3.97
CA TYR A 149 12.02 -10.85 -5.19
C TYR A 149 11.18 -12.04 -5.58
N VAL A 150 10.90 -12.15 -6.88
CA VAL A 150 10.19 -13.29 -7.44
C VAL A 150 11.01 -13.78 -8.62
N ARG A 151 11.25 -15.08 -8.71
CA ARG A 151 11.96 -15.68 -9.83
C ARG A 151 11.24 -16.87 -10.41
N VAL A 152 11.40 -17.05 -11.72
CA VAL A 152 11.19 -18.32 -12.40
C VAL A 152 12.53 -19.04 -12.49
N LEU A 153 12.58 -20.28 -12.04
CA LEU A 153 13.74 -21.17 -12.11
C LEU A 153 13.40 -22.33 -13.05
N GLY A 154 13.90 -22.28 -14.28
CA GLY A 154 13.81 -23.37 -15.25
C GLY A 154 14.80 -24.48 -14.90
N THR A 155 14.31 -25.72 -14.84
CA THR A 155 15.11 -26.90 -14.49
C THR A 155 15.18 -27.95 -15.60
N GLU A 156 14.26 -27.89 -16.58
CA GLU A 156 14.31 -28.74 -17.78
C GLU A 156 13.77 -27.95 -18.99
N ARG A 157 14.57 -27.81 -20.05
CA ARG A 157 14.14 -27.16 -21.30
C ARG A 157 13.22 -28.07 -22.12
N ALA A 158 12.24 -27.48 -22.78
CA ALA A 158 11.35 -28.21 -23.70
C ALA A 158 11.96 -28.39 -25.10
N THR A 159 12.99 -27.60 -25.44
CA THR A 159 13.64 -27.59 -26.75
C THR A 159 15.17 -27.58 -26.57
N PRO A 160 15.96 -27.78 -27.65
CA PRO A 160 17.42 -27.63 -27.59
C PRO A 160 17.90 -26.20 -27.29
N TYR A 161 17.05 -25.18 -27.46
CA TYR A 161 17.34 -23.76 -27.19
C TYR A 161 17.22 -23.43 -25.69
N GLY A 162 17.65 -22.23 -25.28
CA GLY A 162 17.51 -21.72 -23.92
C GLY A 162 16.05 -21.52 -23.47
N TYR A 163 15.85 -20.98 -22.27
CA TYR A 163 14.54 -20.51 -21.84
C TYR A 163 14.31 -19.10 -22.35
N SER A 164 13.10 -18.79 -22.84
CA SER A 164 12.79 -17.49 -23.41
C SER A 164 11.40 -17.01 -23.03
N LEU A 165 11.31 -15.79 -22.51
CA LEU A 165 10.06 -15.17 -22.05
C LEU A 165 9.85 -13.84 -22.78
N TRP A 166 8.67 -13.71 -23.40
CA TRP A 166 8.15 -12.42 -23.83
C TRP A 166 7.77 -11.59 -22.60
N GLU A 167 7.10 -12.19 -21.61
CA GLU A 167 6.66 -11.48 -20.40
C GLU A 167 6.69 -12.37 -19.15
N PHE A 168 7.10 -11.79 -18.02
CA PHE A 168 7.07 -12.32 -16.67
C PHE A 168 6.29 -11.37 -15.77
N GLN A 169 5.00 -11.61 -15.70
CA GLN A 169 4.05 -10.75 -15.02
C GLN A 169 3.73 -11.32 -13.65
N VAL A 170 4.15 -10.62 -12.60
CA VAL A 170 3.83 -10.96 -11.21
C VAL A 170 2.69 -10.07 -10.77
N TYR A 171 1.60 -10.69 -10.35
CA TYR A 171 0.44 -10.02 -9.80
C TYR A 171 0.33 -10.28 -8.31
N GLY A 172 -0.23 -9.30 -7.63
CA GLY A 172 -0.54 -9.40 -6.23
C GLY A 172 -1.67 -8.47 -5.86
N SER A 173 -2.09 -8.55 -4.61
CA SER A 173 -3.09 -7.64 -4.07
C SER A 173 -2.64 -6.18 -4.06
N GLY A 174 -1.37 -5.87 -4.35
CA GLY A 174 -0.86 -4.57 -4.82
C GLY A 174 -1.01 -3.34 -3.93
N GLY A 175 -1.81 -3.37 -2.88
CA GLY A 175 -1.96 -2.26 -1.97
C GLY A 175 -0.77 -2.16 -1.03
N THR A 176 -0.11 -1.02 -1.04
CA THR A 176 0.34 -0.43 0.23
C THR A 176 -0.86 -0.24 1.18
N THR A 177 -2.06 -0.08 0.62
CA THR A 177 -3.33 0.03 1.31
C THR A 177 -3.68 -1.27 2.07
N PRO A 178 -4.02 -1.18 3.36
CA PRO A 178 -4.63 -2.29 4.09
C PRO A 178 -5.93 -2.80 3.42
N PRO A 179 -6.27 -4.09 3.57
CA PRO A 179 -7.54 -4.62 3.06
C PRO A 179 -8.74 -4.04 3.83
N ASP A 180 -9.95 -4.06 3.27
CA ASP A 180 -11.13 -3.44 3.92
C ASP A 180 -11.44 -3.99 5.33
N ASP A 181 -11.21 -5.28 5.57
CA ASP A 181 -11.39 -5.90 6.89
C ASP A 181 -10.41 -5.33 7.94
N PHE A 182 -9.26 -4.80 7.52
CA PHE A 182 -8.37 -4.04 8.39
C PHE A 182 -9.04 -2.78 8.94
N TRP A 183 -10.04 -2.19 8.30
CA TRP A 183 -10.72 -1.00 8.83
C TRP A 183 -11.92 -1.35 9.72
N GLY A 184 -12.27 -2.64 9.81
CA GLY A 184 -13.41 -3.13 10.57
C GLY A 184 -14.75 -2.76 9.94
N ASN A 185 -15.85 -3.04 10.63
CA ASN A 185 -17.18 -2.66 10.14
C ASN A 185 -17.38 -1.15 10.27
N THR A 186 -17.58 -0.48 9.14
CA THR A 186 -17.90 0.95 9.05
C THR A 186 -19.39 1.24 9.18
N ALA A 187 -20.26 0.25 8.96
CA ALA A 187 -21.71 0.42 9.07
C ALA A 187 -22.18 0.68 10.51
N ASP A 188 -21.39 0.29 11.51
CA ASP A 188 -21.71 0.45 12.94
C ASP A 188 -21.13 1.73 13.53
N ILE A 189 -20.48 2.58 12.73
CA ILE A 189 -19.94 3.85 13.21
C ILE A 189 -21.12 4.79 13.52
N PRO A 190 -21.24 5.32 14.75
CA PRO A 190 -22.28 6.28 15.08
C PRO A 190 -22.24 7.51 14.16
N ALA A 191 -23.39 8.13 13.94
CA ALA A 191 -23.41 9.43 13.27
C ALA A 191 -22.77 10.48 14.19
N ALA A 192 -21.83 11.25 13.65
CA ALA A 192 -21.25 12.40 14.35
C ALA A 192 -22.36 13.40 14.73
N HIS A 193 -22.39 13.86 15.98
CA HIS A 193 -23.26 14.97 16.38
C HIS A 193 -22.54 16.32 16.24
N ASN A 194 -21.20 16.31 16.26
CA ASN A 194 -20.36 17.46 15.96
C ASN A 194 -19.86 17.41 14.51
N VAL A 195 -18.54 17.45 14.28
CA VAL A 195 -17.99 17.56 12.93
C VAL A 195 -17.67 16.19 12.32
N VAL A 196 -16.97 15.33 13.07
CA VAL A 196 -16.52 14.01 12.59
C VAL A 196 -16.50 13.00 13.73
N GLU A 197 -16.99 11.79 13.46
CA GLU A 197 -16.90 10.68 14.43
C GLU A 197 -15.54 9.99 14.25
N VAL A 198 -14.70 10.03 15.27
CA VAL A 198 -13.41 9.34 15.25
C VAL A 198 -13.56 7.96 15.90
N LYS A 199 -13.16 6.90 15.21
CA LYS A 199 -13.08 5.54 15.76
C LYS A 199 -11.63 5.09 15.84
N ILE A 200 -11.21 4.65 17.02
CA ILE A 200 -9.87 4.12 17.24
C ILE A 200 -9.91 2.60 17.08
N LEU A 201 -9.00 2.06 16.29
CA LEU A 201 -8.92 0.65 15.95
C LEU A 201 -7.64 0.02 16.52
N ASN A 202 -7.79 -1.03 17.32
CA ASN A 202 -6.65 -1.83 17.77
C ASN A 202 -6.15 -2.73 16.63
N ARG A 203 -4.94 -2.47 16.15
CA ARG A 203 -4.23 -3.27 15.14
C ARG A 203 -2.89 -3.75 15.66
N THR A 204 -2.81 -3.99 16.97
CA THR A 204 -1.60 -4.49 17.64
C THR A 204 -1.35 -5.99 17.44
N ASN A 205 -2.06 -6.64 16.52
CA ASN A 205 -1.91 -8.06 16.21
C ASN A 205 -2.03 -8.98 17.44
N GLY A 206 -2.93 -8.62 18.37
CA GLY A 206 -3.15 -9.34 19.62
C GLY A 206 -2.10 -9.09 20.71
N LYS A 207 -1.12 -8.20 20.48
CA LYS A 207 -0.09 -7.85 21.47
C LYS A 207 -0.68 -7.14 22.69
N TYR A 208 -1.65 -6.25 22.46
CA TYR A 208 -2.34 -5.52 23.50
C TYR A 208 -3.86 -5.71 23.34
N PRO A 209 -4.59 -6.02 24.42
CA PRO A 209 -6.05 -5.93 24.39
C PRO A 209 -6.51 -4.46 24.32
N ASP A 210 -7.75 -4.21 23.93
CA ASP A 210 -8.33 -2.86 23.83
C ASP A 210 -8.26 -2.07 25.15
N SER A 211 -8.25 -2.75 26.30
CA SER A 211 -8.07 -2.13 27.62
C SER A 211 -6.65 -1.60 27.89
N GLN A 212 -5.71 -1.87 26.99
CA GLN A 212 -4.31 -1.42 27.07
C GLN A 212 -3.87 -0.59 25.85
N VAL A 213 -4.80 -0.25 24.96
CA VAL A 213 -4.56 0.71 23.88
C VAL A 213 -5.28 1.99 24.24
N TYR A 214 -4.51 3.03 24.56
CA TYR A 214 -5.04 4.30 25.04
C TYR A 214 -4.94 5.37 23.97
N TRP A 215 -5.88 6.30 24.00
CA TRP A 215 -5.80 7.57 23.29
C TRP A 215 -5.96 8.74 24.26
N SER A 216 -5.41 9.89 23.91
CA SER A 216 -5.64 11.14 24.63
C SER A 216 -5.82 12.31 23.69
N PHE A 217 -6.82 13.15 23.97
CA PHE A 217 -7.10 14.38 23.24
C PHE A 217 -7.76 15.40 24.17
N ASN A 218 -7.35 16.67 24.11
CA ASN A 218 -7.91 17.76 24.92
C ASN A 218 -8.08 17.45 26.42
N GLY A 219 -7.07 16.79 27.02
CA GLY A 219 -7.06 16.43 28.44
C GLY A 219 -7.89 15.19 28.81
N GLN A 220 -8.63 14.60 27.86
CA GLN A 220 -9.26 13.30 28.04
C GLN A 220 -8.27 12.18 27.75
N VAL A 221 -8.40 11.08 28.48
CA VAL A 221 -7.57 9.87 28.33
C VAL A 221 -8.48 8.67 28.54
N HIS A 222 -8.56 7.79 27.54
CA HIS A 222 -9.37 6.57 27.60
C HIS A 222 -8.66 5.42 26.89
N SER A 223 -8.91 4.19 27.33
CA SER A 223 -8.62 3.00 26.54
C SER A 223 -9.69 2.79 25.46
N ILE A 224 -9.37 2.02 24.41
CA ILE A 224 -10.36 1.61 23.40
C ILE A 224 -11.52 0.83 24.04
N ALA A 225 -11.24 0.01 25.06
CA ALA A 225 -12.27 -0.76 25.76
C ALA A 225 -13.27 0.12 26.53
N GLU A 226 -12.82 1.26 27.05
CA GLU A 226 -13.67 2.22 27.75
C GLU A 226 -14.44 3.11 26.77
N GLN A 227 -13.75 3.61 25.75
CA GLN A 227 -14.31 4.56 24.80
C GLN A 227 -13.63 4.42 23.42
N PRO A 228 -14.18 3.61 22.50
CA PRO A 228 -13.60 3.38 21.18
C PRO A 228 -13.91 4.50 20.16
N TYR A 229 -14.79 5.43 20.54
CA TYR A 229 -15.29 6.51 19.70
C TYR A 229 -15.10 7.89 20.33
N LEU A 230 -14.89 8.91 19.49
CA LEU A 230 -14.81 10.31 19.89
C LEU A 230 -15.56 11.17 18.86
N ASP A 231 -16.72 11.70 19.26
CA ASP A 231 -17.47 12.69 18.49
C ASP A 231 -16.74 14.04 18.54
N MET A 232 -15.96 14.32 17.50
CA MET A 232 -14.95 15.38 17.54
C MET A 232 -15.54 16.75 17.18
N LEU A 233 -15.36 17.69 18.11
CA LEU A 233 -15.64 19.10 17.93
C LEU A 233 -14.62 19.78 17.00
N ALA A 234 -15.04 20.91 16.43
CA ALA A 234 -14.12 21.81 15.75
C ALA A 234 -12.98 22.21 16.69
N ASN A 235 -11.76 22.21 16.17
CA ASN A 235 -10.55 22.52 16.90
C ASN A 235 -9.47 23.06 15.95
N SER A 236 -8.45 23.69 16.54
CA SER A 236 -7.28 24.20 15.81
C SER A 236 -6.01 23.59 16.41
N ALA A 237 -5.10 23.14 15.56
CA ALA A 237 -3.83 22.51 15.94
C ALA A 237 -3.99 21.35 16.95
N GLY A 238 -4.99 20.49 16.73
CA GLY A 238 -5.24 19.31 17.53
C GLY A 238 -4.15 18.25 17.39
N ARG A 239 -3.80 17.61 18.51
CA ARG A 239 -2.96 16.41 18.55
C ARG A 239 -3.65 15.33 19.36
N MET A 240 -3.92 14.20 18.71
CA MET A 240 -4.43 13.01 19.39
C MET A 240 -3.27 12.02 19.56
N TYR A 241 -2.93 11.74 20.80
CA TYR A 241 -1.85 10.81 21.15
C TYR A 241 -2.41 9.41 21.39
N PHE A 242 -1.61 8.41 21.10
CA PHE A 242 -1.90 7.00 21.33
C PHE A 242 -0.79 6.37 22.17
N TYR A 243 -1.14 5.47 23.08
CA TYR A 243 -0.20 4.81 23.99
C TYR A 243 -0.52 3.33 24.10
N LEU A 244 0.50 2.49 24.28
CA LEU A 244 0.34 1.04 24.47
C LEU A 244 0.82 0.60 25.86
N GLY A 245 0.00 -0.20 26.54
CA GLY A 245 0.24 -0.75 27.87
C GLY A 245 -0.28 0.15 29.00
N SER A 246 0.02 1.45 28.96
CA SER A 246 -0.50 2.44 29.91
C SER A 246 -0.58 3.84 29.28
N PRO A 247 -1.37 4.77 29.83
CA PRO A 247 -1.43 6.16 29.33
C PRO A 247 -0.14 6.97 29.48
N SER A 248 0.81 6.50 30.30
CA SER A 248 2.12 7.12 30.53
C SER A 248 3.26 6.35 29.87
N SER A 249 2.93 5.38 29.02
CA SER A 249 3.90 4.50 28.37
C SER A 249 4.84 5.29 27.45
N PRO A 250 6.14 4.95 27.40
CA PRO A 250 7.06 5.51 26.41
C PRO A 250 6.78 5.01 24.99
N TYR A 251 5.93 3.99 24.82
CA TYR A 251 5.42 3.57 23.52
C TYR A 251 4.20 4.41 23.15
N TYR A 252 4.47 5.54 22.51
CA TYR A 252 3.44 6.47 22.08
C TYR A 252 3.71 7.06 20.71
N ASP A 253 2.65 7.53 20.06
CA ASP A 253 2.72 8.31 18.83
C ASP A 253 1.49 9.21 18.71
N PHE A 254 1.38 10.03 17.68
CA PHE A 254 0.23 10.92 17.52
C PHE A 254 -0.13 11.19 16.06
N ILE A 255 -1.37 11.60 15.85
CA ILE A 255 -1.81 12.28 14.63
C ILE A 255 -2.02 13.76 14.91
N GLU A 256 -1.87 14.58 13.88
CA GLU A 256 -2.12 16.02 13.93
C GLU A 256 -3.29 16.37 13.04
N PHE A 257 -4.10 17.33 13.45
CA PHE A 257 -5.24 17.79 12.65
C PHE A 257 -5.73 19.18 13.02
N THR A 258 -6.50 19.76 12.11
CA THR A 258 -7.39 20.88 12.33
C THR A 258 -8.76 20.48 11.80
N VAL A 259 -9.76 20.51 12.68
CA VAL A 259 -11.15 20.25 12.33
C VAL A 259 -11.87 21.59 12.30
N GLY A 260 -12.16 22.09 11.12
CA GLY A 260 -12.99 23.28 10.94
C GLY A 260 -14.48 22.95 11.04
N ASP A 261 -15.35 23.94 10.83
CA ASP A 261 -16.81 23.77 10.96
C ASP A 261 -17.38 22.68 10.03
N ASN A 262 -16.74 22.43 8.88
CA ASN A 262 -17.15 21.39 7.92
C ASN A 262 -15.97 20.85 7.09
N VAL A 263 -14.76 20.83 7.64
CA VAL A 263 -13.56 20.36 6.96
C VAL A 263 -12.64 19.64 7.94
N PHE A 264 -12.12 18.49 7.52
CA PHE A 264 -11.02 17.82 8.21
C PHE A 264 -9.73 18.11 7.48
N ASN A 265 -8.69 18.51 8.21
CA ASN A 265 -7.31 18.60 7.73
C ASN A 265 -6.44 17.80 8.71
N GLY A 266 -5.69 16.80 8.27
CA GLY A 266 -4.86 16.05 9.21
C GLY A 266 -3.91 15.06 8.57
N ASN A 267 -2.98 14.55 9.37
CA ASN A 267 -1.92 13.66 8.94
C ASN A 267 -1.44 12.75 10.09
N THR A 268 -0.87 11.61 9.73
CA THR A 268 0.14 10.95 10.57
C THR A 268 1.46 11.71 10.43
N THR A 269 2.42 11.57 11.36
CA THR A 269 3.70 12.27 11.22
C THR A 269 4.89 11.49 11.75
N ARG A 270 6.01 11.56 11.03
CA ARG A 270 7.32 11.04 11.44
C ARG A 270 8.36 12.17 11.47
N VAL A 271 7.92 13.42 11.42
CA VAL A 271 8.79 14.60 11.47
C VAL A 271 9.70 14.60 12.70
N ASP A 272 9.15 14.17 13.85
CA ASP A 272 9.92 14.08 15.10
C ASP A 272 10.53 12.68 15.30
N ALA A 273 9.71 11.65 15.12
CA ALA A 273 10.07 10.26 15.35
C ALA A 273 8.93 9.29 14.99
N PHE A 274 9.28 8.05 14.66
CA PHE A 274 8.35 6.92 14.65
C PHE A 274 8.29 6.29 16.04
N GLY A 275 7.09 6.27 16.63
CA GLY A 275 6.80 5.64 17.93
C GLY A 275 5.93 4.41 17.79
N LEU A 276 4.77 4.52 17.14
CA LEU A 276 3.80 3.45 16.91
C LEU A 276 3.41 3.44 15.43
N LYS A 277 2.91 2.29 14.94
CA LYS A 277 2.36 2.22 13.59
C LYS A 277 0.98 2.89 13.59
N LEU A 278 0.80 3.90 12.76
CA LEU A 278 -0.44 4.66 12.64
C LEU A 278 -0.88 4.72 11.17
N ALA A 279 -2.17 4.49 10.96
CA ALA A 279 -2.83 4.80 9.69
C ALA A 279 -4.20 5.43 9.95
N MET A 280 -4.63 6.26 9.01
CA MET A 280 -5.91 6.94 9.03
C MET A 280 -6.72 6.60 7.78
N ARG A 281 -8.04 6.48 7.93
CA ARG A 281 -8.99 6.46 6.82
C ARG A 281 -10.06 7.51 7.05
N LEU A 282 -10.14 8.50 6.17
CA LEU A 282 -11.14 9.56 6.22
C LEU A 282 -12.22 9.27 5.20
N HIS A 283 -13.49 9.25 5.64
CA HIS A 283 -14.64 9.18 4.77
C HIS A 283 -15.57 10.37 4.99
N THR A 284 -16.15 10.86 3.90
CA THR A 284 -16.98 12.06 3.87
C THR A 284 -18.37 11.76 3.30
N LYS A 285 -19.32 12.67 3.56
CA LYS A 285 -20.72 12.50 3.17
C LYS A 285 -20.94 12.55 1.66
N ASP A 286 -19.99 13.10 0.91
CA ASP A 286 -19.99 13.15 -0.57
C ASP A 286 -19.25 11.95 -1.20
N GLY A 287 -18.82 10.97 -0.40
CA GLY A 287 -18.23 9.72 -0.87
C GLY A 287 -16.73 9.78 -1.11
N TYR A 288 -16.04 10.84 -0.70
CA TYR A 288 -14.58 10.86 -0.65
C TYR A 288 -14.10 9.91 0.46
N ASP A 289 -13.18 9.02 0.11
CA ASP A 289 -12.62 7.98 1.00
C ASP A 289 -11.12 7.86 0.71
N VAL A 290 -10.28 8.16 1.70
CA VAL A 290 -8.83 8.20 1.54
C VAL A 290 -8.12 7.57 2.73
N GLU A 291 -7.01 6.88 2.44
CA GLU A 291 -6.19 6.18 3.43
C GLU A 291 -4.74 6.68 3.38
N VAL A 292 -4.15 6.92 4.55
CA VAL A 292 -2.76 7.39 4.71
C VAL A 292 -2.10 6.78 5.95
N GLY A 293 -0.77 6.78 6.00
CA GLY A 293 0.02 6.23 7.11
C GLY A 293 0.79 4.97 6.74
N GLU A 294 1.19 4.16 7.72
CA GLU A 294 1.95 2.93 7.44
C GLU A 294 1.15 1.93 6.60
N ASN A 295 1.86 1.26 5.68
CA ASN A 295 1.24 0.32 4.76
C ASN A 295 0.87 -1.02 5.41
N ARG A 296 0.08 -1.82 4.67
CA ARG A 296 -0.33 -3.17 5.05
C ARG A 296 0.83 -4.05 5.52
N GLY A 297 1.95 -4.02 4.80
CA GLY A 297 3.13 -4.83 5.13
C GLY A 297 3.72 -4.47 6.49
N THR A 298 3.77 -3.17 6.78
CA THR A 298 4.26 -2.66 8.07
C THR A 298 3.30 -2.99 9.21
N PHE A 299 1.98 -2.95 8.98
CA PHE A 299 0.99 -3.42 9.97
C PHE A 299 0.98 -4.93 10.19
N ALA A 300 1.44 -5.73 9.22
CA ALA A 300 1.44 -7.19 9.32
C ALA A 300 2.63 -7.79 10.09
N GLU A 301 3.73 -7.04 10.22
CA GLU A 301 4.91 -7.45 10.99
C GLU A 301 4.85 -6.97 12.45
N ASP A 302 5.70 -7.50 13.33
CA ASP A 302 5.93 -6.90 14.66
C ASP A 302 6.80 -5.63 14.53
N ARG A 303 6.61 -4.68 15.43
CA ARG A 303 7.34 -3.40 15.47
C ARG A 303 8.85 -3.57 15.50
N ALA A 304 9.36 -4.59 16.17
CA ALA A 304 10.80 -4.88 16.18
C ALA A 304 11.32 -5.21 14.77
N THR A 305 10.51 -5.86 13.93
CA THR A 305 10.84 -6.09 12.52
C THR A 305 10.94 -4.78 11.76
N THR A 306 10.05 -3.81 12.04
CA THR A 306 10.13 -2.46 11.43
C THR A 306 11.45 -1.76 11.79
N PHE A 307 11.88 -1.84 13.06
CA PHE A 307 13.18 -1.32 13.51
C PHE A 307 14.36 -1.99 12.79
N GLN A 308 14.30 -3.31 12.61
CA GLN A 308 15.34 -4.02 11.88
C GLN A 308 15.37 -3.65 10.40
N ARG A 309 14.20 -3.52 9.75
CA ARG A 309 14.11 -3.08 8.35
C ARG A 309 14.66 -1.67 8.18
N PHE A 310 14.36 -0.76 9.09
CA PHE A 310 14.94 0.58 9.09
C PHE A 310 16.47 0.49 9.13
N THR A 311 17.01 -0.21 10.12
CA THR A 311 18.46 -0.38 10.30
C THR A 311 19.15 -1.02 9.09
N ASN A 312 18.47 -1.95 8.40
CA ASN A 312 18.99 -2.61 7.20
C ASN A 312 18.92 -1.73 5.95
N ALA A 313 17.92 -0.85 5.86
CA ALA A 313 17.64 -0.07 4.66
C ALA A 313 18.43 1.23 4.58
N VAL A 314 18.72 1.86 5.73
CA VAL A 314 19.36 3.18 5.76
C VAL A 314 20.91 3.09 5.75
N PRO A 315 21.62 4.10 5.21
CA PRO A 315 23.07 4.19 5.33
C PRO A 315 23.56 4.24 6.79
N ASP A 316 24.83 3.93 7.00
CA ASP A 316 25.43 3.80 8.34
C ASP A 316 25.20 5.01 9.25
N GLN A 317 25.23 6.23 8.68
CA GLN A 317 25.00 7.47 9.42
C GLN A 317 23.64 7.53 10.11
N PHE A 318 22.62 6.87 9.55
CA PHE A 318 21.23 6.91 10.02
C PHE A 318 20.88 5.75 10.96
N LYS A 319 21.73 4.72 11.07
CA LYS A 319 21.43 3.54 11.92
C LYS A 319 21.29 3.91 13.40
N VAL A 320 22.02 4.93 13.85
CA VAL A 320 21.95 5.46 15.22
C VAL A 320 20.55 5.93 15.61
N LEU A 321 19.72 6.34 14.64
CA LEU A 321 18.38 6.86 14.87
C LEU A 321 17.42 5.82 15.47
N ALA A 322 17.65 4.54 15.20
CA ALA A 322 16.90 3.43 15.79
C ALA A 322 17.51 2.94 17.12
N GLN A 323 18.60 3.54 17.59
CA GLN A 323 19.37 3.12 18.78
C GLN A 323 19.25 4.15 19.91
N THR A 324 19.34 5.45 19.60
CA THR A 324 19.39 6.54 20.58
C THR A 324 18.24 6.52 21.59
N GLN A 325 17.03 6.19 21.14
CA GLN A 325 15.85 6.05 22.01
C GLN A 325 15.23 4.65 21.95
N ALA A 326 16.04 3.63 21.63
CA ALA A 326 15.58 2.25 21.62
C ALA A 326 15.18 1.80 23.04
N PRO A 327 14.17 0.91 23.17
CA PRO A 327 13.32 0.36 22.09
C PRO A 327 12.14 1.27 21.73
N TYR A 328 12.05 2.48 22.27
CA TYR A 328 10.84 3.28 22.28
C TYR A 328 10.57 4.05 20.99
N ARG A 329 11.60 4.56 20.30
CA ARG A 329 11.40 5.38 19.09
C ARG A 329 12.55 5.24 18.09
N ILE A 330 12.23 5.46 16.80
CA ILE A 330 13.21 5.80 15.77
C ILE A 330 13.11 7.31 15.54
N ILE A 331 14.12 8.06 15.96
CA ILE A 331 14.05 9.53 15.95
C ILE A 331 14.45 10.14 14.61
N ALA A 332 13.88 11.31 14.28
CA ALA A 332 14.27 12.03 13.08
C ALA A 332 15.74 12.50 13.17
N PRO A 333 16.46 12.58 12.04
CA PRO A 333 17.90 12.89 12.04
C PRO A 333 18.23 14.21 12.73
N GLY A 334 17.42 15.25 12.51
CA GLY A 334 17.62 16.58 13.12
C GLY A 334 17.51 16.58 14.66
N SER A 335 16.95 15.53 15.26
CA SER A 335 16.83 15.36 16.72
C SER A 335 17.99 14.59 17.33
N ASP A 336 18.78 13.88 16.52
CA ASP A 336 19.90 13.08 17.02
C ASP A 336 21.19 13.92 17.15
N PRO A 337 21.94 13.79 18.25
CA PRO A 337 23.19 14.54 18.45
C PRO A 337 24.23 14.33 17.34
N SER A 338 24.23 13.19 16.65
CA SER A 338 25.20 12.91 15.60
C SER A 338 25.08 13.84 14.38
N PHE A 339 23.88 14.34 14.06
CA PHE A 339 23.65 15.26 12.93
C PHE A 339 23.61 16.74 13.33
N ARG A 340 23.72 17.05 14.63
CA ARG A 340 23.77 18.40 15.17
C ARG A 340 25.21 18.92 15.25
N ALA A 341 25.38 20.22 15.52
CA ALA A 341 26.69 20.85 15.67
C ALA A 341 27.59 20.06 16.65
N GLY A 342 28.81 19.73 16.20
CA GLY A 342 29.77 18.91 16.96
C GLY A 342 29.57 17.39 16.82
N GLY A 343 28.46 16.94 16.23
CA GLY A 343 28.22 15.54 15.92
C GLY A 343 29.03 15.02 14.73
N VAL A 344 29.24 13.71 14.67
CA VAL A 344 30.05 13.05 13.62
C VAL A 344 29.49 13.21 12.22
N ASN A 345 28.18 13.45 12.09
CA ASN A 345 27.45 13.66 10.85
C ASN A 345 27.00 15.12 10.66
N ALA A 346 27.51 16.08 11.46
CA ALA A 346 27.12 17.49 11.38
C ALA A 346 27.33 18.12 9.99
N GLY A 347 28.28 17.58 9.22
CA GLY A 347 28.61 18.01 7.86
C GLY A 347 27.92 17.24 6.73
N TYR A 348 26.96 16.36 7.03
CA TYR A 348 26.38 15.40 6.06
C TYR A 348 25.84 16.07 4.78
N PHE A 349 25.16 17.21 4.89
CA PHE A 349 24.64 17.94 3.72
C PHE A 349 25.55 19.08 3.22
N THR A 350 26.59 19.47 3.97
CA THR A 350 27.29 20.75 3.79
C THR A 350 27.77 20.97 2.35
N SER A 351 28.47 20.02 1.75
CA SER A 351 28.99 20.17 0.38
C SER A 351 27.87 20.24 -0.66
N TYR A 352 26.81 19.45 -0.47
CA TYR A 352 25.68 19.41 -1.41
C TYR A 352 24.86 20.70 -1.35
N ALA A 353 24.53 21.17 -0.14
CA ALA A 353 23.80 22.42 0.06
C ALA A 353 24.58 23.62 -0.50
N GLN A 354 25.89 23.69 -0.27
CA GLN A 354 26.75 24.75 -0.80
C GLN A 354 26.77 24.76 -2.33
N SER A 355 26.67 23.60 -2.99
CA SER A 355 26.64 23.51 -4.47
C SER A 355 25.42 24.20 -5.11
N VAL A 356 24.35 24.42 -4.33
CA VAL A 356 23.13 25.12 -4.75
C VAL A 356 22.94 26.46 -4.02
N GLY A 357 24.01 26.99 -3.40
CA GLY A 357 24.01 28.29 -2.74
C GLY A 357 23.36 28.32 -1.35
N VAL A 358 23.15 27.17 -0.71
CA VAL A 358 22.57 27.08 0.63
C VAL A 358 23.66 26.82 1.67
N GLY A 359 23.72 27.66 2.70
CA GLY A 359 24.73 27.63 3.76
C GLY A 359 24.24 27.12 5.11
N GLU A 360 23.19 26.30 5.13
CA GLU A 360 22.55 25.84 6.37
C GLU A 360 23.23 24.63 7.00
N ALA A 361 23.11 24.51 8.32
CA ALA A 361 23.58 23.33 9.03
C ALA A 361 22.76 22.10 8.62
N THR A 362 23.39 20.92 8.66
CA THR A 362 22.74 19.65 8.35
C THR A 362 21.43 19.44 9.15
N SER A 363 21.43 19.79 10.44
CA SER A 363 20.24 19.70 11.29
C SER A 363 19.11 20.62 10.83
N ASP A 364 19.44 21.82 10.33
CA ASP A 364 18.46 22.78 9.83
C ASP A 364 17.93 22.37 8.47
N ILE A 365 18.72 21.67 7.65
CA ILE A 365 18.24 21.05 6.41
C ILE A 365 17.24 19.93 6.73
N PHE A 366 17.54 19.02 7.65
CA PHE A 366 16.59 17.98 8.06
C PHE A 366 15.30 18.55 8.65
N GLY A 367 15.42 19.62 9.45
CA GLY A 367 14.31 20.25 10.14
C GLY A 367 13.65 21.41 9.39
N CYS A 368 14.04 21.69 8.15
CA CYS A 368 13.60 22.87 7.38
C CYS A 368 13.61 24.18 8.19
N ALA A 369 14.66 24.40 8.96
CA ALA A 369 14.78 25.53 9.89
C ALA A 369 15.63 26.67 9.29
N ALA A 370 15.91 27.69 10.09
CA ALA A 370 16.70 28.86 9.70
C ALA A 370 16.15 29.49 8.39
N SER A 371 16.99 29.76 7.38
CA SER A 371 16.49 30.37 6.14
C SER A 371 15.57 29.43 5.33
N LEU A 372 15.60 28.12 5.59
CA LEU A 372 14.74 27.15 4.90
C LEU A 372 13.30 27.15 5.42
N ALA A 373 13.02 27.72 6.60
CA ALA A 373 11.67 27.87 7.12
C ALA A 373 10.77 28.78 6.27
N GLY A 374 11.37 29.63 5.43
CA GLY A 374 10.65 30.44 4.43
C GLY A 374 10.74 29.90 3.00
N ASN A 375 11.35 28.73 2.79
CA ASN A 375 11.66 28.19 1.47
C ASN A 375 11.38 26.68 1.40
N PRO A 376 10.10 26.28 1.41
CA PRO A 376 9.70 24.88 1.47
C PRO A 376 10.22 24.07 0.28
N ASP A 377 10.16 24.63 -0.94
CA ASP A 377 10.64 23.95 -2.15
C ASP A 377 12.13 23.62 -2.08
N MET A 378 12.97 24.54 -1.58
CA MET A 378 14.40 24.27 -1.42
C MET A 378 14.67 23.28 -0.29
N CYS A 379 13.96 23.36 0.84
CA CYS A 379 14.14 22.38 1.91
C CYS A 379 13.80 20.96 1.42
N ALA A 380 12.66 20.80 0.75
CA ALA A 380 12.23 19.53 0.20
C ALA A 380 13.22 19.02 -0.84
N ALA A 381 13.69 19.90 -1.73
CA ALA A 381 14.67 19.55 -2.74
C ALA A 381 16.01 19.08 -2.15
N LEU A 382 16.48 19.70 -1.06
CA LEU A 382 17.69 19.27 -0.36
C LEU A 382 17.50 17.90 0.31
N ASN A 383 16.41 17.71 1.06
CA ASN A 383 16.10 16.43 1.72
C ASN A 383 15.96 15.28 0.72
N ARG A 384 15.39 15.55 -0.46
CA ARG A 384 15.15 14.55 -1.53
C ARG A 384 16.32 14.38 -2.50
N HIS A 385 17.42 15.14 -2.33
CA HIS A 385 18.57 15.16 -3.24
C HIS A 385 18.22 15.53 -4.69
N VAL A 386 17.36 16.53 -4.87
CA VAL A 386 16.99 17.05 -6.21
C VAL A 386 17.28 18.55 -6.37
N ALA A 387 17.90 19.20 -5.40
CA ALA A 387 18.19 20.65 -5.45
C ALA A 387 19.04 21.09 -6.65
N THR A 388 19.89 20.21 -7.17
CA THR A 388 20.70 20.45 -8.38
C THR A 388 19.93 20.22 -9.68
N LEU A 389 18.77 19.58 -9.64
CA LEU A 389 17.94 19.32 -10.81
C LEU A 389 17.15 20.59 -11.21
N PRO A 390 16.71 20.68 -12.48
CA PRO A 390 15.76 21.70 -12.91
C PRO A 390 14.49 21.67 -12.07
N ALA A 391 13.87 22.83 -11.83
CA ALA A 391 12.67 22.95 -10.98
C ALA A 391 11.54 21.98 -11.38
N SER A 392 11.33 21.76 -12.68
CA SER A 392 10.33 20.81 -13.20
C SER A 392 10.56 19.35 -12.79
N GLN A 393 11.80 18.98 -12.47
CA GLN A 393 12.16 17.64 -12.02
C GLN A 393 12.19 17.53 -10.49
N ARG A 394 12.23 18.65 -9.76
CA ARG A 394 12.24 18.66 -8.28
C ARG A 394 10.91 18.24 -7.66
N SER A 395 9.83 18.27 -8.44
CA SER A 395 8.51 17.81 -8.01
C SER A 395 8.18 16.40 -8.49
N ASP A 396 9.07 15.75 -9.25
CA ASP A 396 8.89 14.38 -9.75
C ASP A 396 9.38 13.35 -8.72
N PRO A 397 8.49 12.57 -8.09
CA PRO A 397 8.88 11.57 -7.10
C PRO A 397 9.81 10.49 -7.61
N ALA A 398 9.85 10.25 -8.94
CA ALA A 398 10.78 9.29 -9.53
C ALA A 398 12.25 9.74 -9.40
N GLN A 399 12.52 11.02 -9.13
CA GLN A 399 13.86 11.56 -8.95
C GLN A 399 14.35 11.52 -7.50
N TYR A 400 13.47 11.31 -6.52
CA TYR A 400 13.82 11.48 -5.12
C TYR A 400 14.75 10.37 -4.62
N TYR A 401 15.70 10.77 -3.77
CA TYR A 401 16.60 9.89 -3.04
C TYR A 401 17.47 8.98 -3.93
N LYS A 402 17.74 9.40 -5.17
CA LYS A 402 18.57 8.65 -6.14
C LYS A 402 20.08 8.79 -5.91
N GLY A 403 20.50 9.73 -5.07
CA GLY A 403 21.89 10.00 -4.73
C GLY A 403 22.03 10.42 -3.27
N ALA A 404 23.28 10.44 -2.79
CA ALA A 404 23.64 10.93 -1.46
C ALA A 404 24.40 12.27 -1.57
N PRO A 405 24.28 13.18 -0.59
CA PRO A 405 23.49 13.04 0.64
C PRO A 405 21.98 13.24 0.41
N ALA A 406 21.16 12.43 1.06
CA ALA A 406 19.69 12.57 1.10
C ALA A 406 19.14 12.19 2.49
N ASN A 407 17.87 12.53 2.75
CA ASN A 407 17.16 12.13 3.96
C ASN A 407 16.64 10.69 3.85
N TYR A 408 17.52 9.72 4.09
CA TYR A 408 17.16 8.29 4.01
C TYR A 408 16.22 7.83 5.14
N TYR A 409 16.09 8.62 6.21
CA TYR A 409 15.03 8.44 7.21
C TYR A 409 13.66 8.68 6.60
N ALA A 410 13.44 9.83 5.94
CA ALA A 410 12.18 10.14 5.27
C ALA A 410 11.88 9.13 4.15
N LYS A 411 12.89 8.78 3.32
CA LYS A 411 12.76 7.76 2.28
C LYS A 411 12.20 6.44 2.83
N PHE A 412 12.70 5.98 3.98
CA PHE A 412 12.22 4.74 4.59
C PHE A 412 10.73 4.82 4.89
N TRP A 413 10.22 5.94 5.38
CA TRP A 413 8.78 6.08 5.66
C TRP A 413 7.94 6.10 4.39
N HIS A 414 8.38 6.78 3.32
CA HIS A 414 7.69 6.70 2.02
C HIS A 414 7.66 5.26 1.47
N ASP A 415 8.80 4.55 1.48
CA ASP A 415 8.88 3.16 0.99
C ASP A 415 7.91 2.22 1.74
N ASN A 416 7.47 2.62 2.94
CA ASN A 416 6.66 1.83 3.87
C ASN A 416 5.29 2.44 4.20
N ALA A 417 4.85 3.44 3.44
CA ALA A 417 3.57 4.10 3.62
C ALA A 417 2.55 3.75 2.54
N ILE A 418 1.26 3.93 2.87
CA ILE A 418 0.14 3.88 1.92
C ILE A 418 0.39 4.91 0.83
N ASN A 419 0.36 4.46 -0.44
CA ASN A 419 0.62 5.25 -1.64
C ASN A 419 1.98 5.96 -1.66
N GLN A 420 2.92 5.49 -0.84
CA GLN A 420 4.21 6.15 -0.61
C GLN A 420 4.11 7.57 -0.07
N LEU A 421 3.00 7.90 0.62
CA LEU A 421 2.75 9.21 1.20
C LEU A 421 3.08 9.20 2.70
N ALA A 422 4.09 9.97 3.10
CA ALA A 422 4.56 10.01 4.49
C ALA A 422 5.05 11.40 4.85
N TYR A 423 4.75 11.86 6.06
CA TYR A 423 5.31 13.09 6.60
C TYR A 423 6.67 12.79 7.28
N GLY A 424 7.74 12.64 6.50
CA GLY A 424 9.07 12.26 6.98
C GLY A 424 9.97 13.43 7.42
N PHE A 425 9.65 14.65 6.98
CA PHE A 425 10.29 15.92 7.38
C PHE A 425 9.30 17.09 7.21
N PRO A 426 9.53 18.29 7.79
CA PRO A 426 8.52 19.35 7.89
C PRO A 426 7.88 19.87 6.59
N TYR A 427 8.54 19.74 5.44
CA TYR A 427 8.01 20.15 4.13
C TYR A 427 7.86 18.98 3.16
N ASP A 428 7.52 17.79 3.68
CA ASP A 428 7.23 16.63 2.83
C ASP A 428 5.92 16.79 2.02
N ASP A 429 5.07 17.74 2.41
CA ASP A 429 3.85 18.10 1.68
C ASP A 429 4.14 18.78 0.33
N VAL A 430 5.35 19.30 0.10
CA VAL A 430 5.78 19.79 -1.22
C VAL A 430 5.62 18.68 -2.26
N ALA A 431 4.95 19.00 -3.36
CA ALA A 431 4.54 18.06 -4.41
C ALA A 431 3.62 16.92 -3.92
N GLY A 432 2.88 17.14 -2.81
CA GLY A 432 1.85 16.24 -2.31
C GLY A 432 2.38 14.89 -1.83
N GLN A 433 3.55 14.85 -1.18
CA GLN A 433 4.17 13.58 -0.75
C GLN A 433 3.97 13.25 0.73
N SER A 434 3.36 14.15 1.50
CA SER A 434 3.03 13.88 2.89
C SER A 434 1.80 13.00 3.02
N SER A 435 1.60 12.43 4.22
CA SER A 435 0.37 11.74 4.62
C SER A 435 -0.77 12.69 4.98
N PHE A 436 -0.75 13.93 4.45
CA PHE A 436 -1.77 14.93 4.71
C PHE A 436 -3.03 14.68 3.89
N VAL A 437 -4.18 14.77 4.56
CA VAL A 437 -5.50 14.68 3.95
C VAL A 437 -6.32 15.91 4.33
N SER A 438 -7.00 16.49 3.35
CA SER A 438 -7.91 17.61 3.55
C SER A 438 -9.16 17.42 2.70
N HIS A 439 -10.33 17.36 3.34
CA HIS A 439 -11.60 17.28 2.62
C HIS A 439 -12.76 17.86 3.44
N GLY A 440 -13.74 18.43 2.74
CA GLY A 440 -14.99 18.91 3.33
C GLY A 440 -15.96 17.77 3.66
N ASN A 441 -17.03 18.12 4.39
CA ASN A 441 -18.12 17.19 4.73
C ASN A 441 -17.67 15.89 5.44
N PRO A 442 -16.74 15.93 6.42
CA PRO A 442 -16.28 14.72 7.07
C PRO A 442 -17.47 13.99 7.74
N GLN A 443 -17.44 12.66 7.66
CA GLN A 443 -18.43 11.80 8.29
C GLN A 443 -17.77 11.04 9.45
N TRP A 444 -16.71 10.30 9.14
CA TRP A 444 -15.95 9.57 10.13
C TRP A 444 -14.46 9.53 9.77
N LEU A 445 -13.64 9.37 10.82
CA LEU A 445 -12.21 9.14 10.72
C LEU A 445 -11.89 7.85 11.48
N LEU A 446 -11.29 6.88 10.80
CA LEU A 446 -10.70 5.72 11.46
C LEU A 446 -9.24 5.98 11.75
N VAL A 447 -8.77 5.63 12.94
CA VAL A 447 -7.34 5.67 13.29
C VAL A 447 -6.91 4.30 13.78
N ALA A 448 -6.04 3.64 13.03
CA ALA A 448 -5.48 2.34 13.36
C ALA A 448 -4.19 2.48 14.17
N VAL A 449 -4.14 1.85 15.35
CA VAL A 449 -2.97 1.81 16.23
C VAL A 449 -2.35 0.42 16.20
N GLY A 450 -1.16 0.31 15.64
CA GLY A 450 -0.50 -0.97 15.36
C GLY A 450 0.71 -1.28 16.24
N TRP A 451 1.06 -2.58 16.25
CA TRP A 451 2.27 -3.12 16.84
C TRP A 451 2.95 -4.06 15.87
#